data_AF-X1PQU4-F1
#
_entry.id   AF-X1PQU4-F1
#
_cell.length_a   1.000
_cell.length_b   1.000
_cell.length_c   1.000
_cell.angle_alpha   90.00
_cell.angle_beta   90.00
_cell.angle_gamma   90.00
#
_symmetry.space_group_name_H-M   'P 1'
#
loop_
_entity.id
_entity.type
_entity.pdbx_description
1 polymer ?
#
loop_
_entity_poly.entity_id
_entity_poly.type
_entity_poly.pdbx_seq_one_letter_code
_entity_poly.pdbx_strand_id
1 'polypeptide(L)'
;MEILEEVVMPNNTGKSFIVKKGQRIRISAETIVDCVVFNLDNLRERFDQARTIVHNGKIFISTGDKLYSKLLNRPMMTIVEDTYT
;
A
#
# COMPACT_ATOMS: atom_id res chain seq x y z
N MET A 1 -10.82 -12.93 11.56
CA MET A 1 -9.57 -12.32 11.08
C MET A 1 -8.75 -12.01 12.32
N GLU A 2 -7.54 -12.52 12.42
CA GLU A 2 -6.67 -12.24 13.57
C GLU A 2 -5.96 -10.90 13.35
N ILE A 3 -5.98 -10.03 14.36
CA ILE A 3 -5.26 -8.76 14.35
C ILE A 3 -3.87 -9.02 14.93
N LEU A 4 -2.84 -8.85 14.10
CA LEU A 4 -1.44 -9.07 14.51
C LEU A 4 -0.82 -7.83 15.17
N GLU A 5 -1.19 -6.64 14.71
CA GLU A 5 -0.74 -5.35 15.24
C GLU A 5 -1.81 -4.29 14.93
N GLU A 6 -2.07 -3.39 15.89
CA GLU A 6 -2.95 -2.24 15.74
C GLU A 6 -2.34 -1.02 16.43
N VAL A 7 -2.30 0.12 15.73
CA VAL A 7 -1.71 1.36 16.23
C VAL A 7 -2.50 2.57 15.74
N VAL A 8 -2.81 3.48 16.68
CA VAL A 8 -3.31 4.83 16.38
C VAL A 8 -2.12 5.77 16.29
N MET A 9 -1.99 6.45 15.15
CA MET A 9 -0.86 7.33 14.85
C MET A 9 -1.21 8.80 15.11
N PRO A 10 -0.35 9.57 15.79
CA PRO A 10 -0.53 11.02 15.92
C PRO A 10 -0.41 11.74 14.57
N ASN A 11 -1.02 12.92 14.45
CA ASN A 11 -0.90 13.76 13.28
C ASN A 11 0.57 14.11 12.96
N ASN A 12 0.91 14.19 11.67
CA ASN A 12 2.25 14.52 11.17
C ASN A 12 3.36 13.54 11.60
N THR A 13 3.01 12.27 11.84
CA THR A 13 3.97 11.20 12.12
C THR A 13 3.91 10.10 11.08
N GLY A 14 4.92 9.23 11.05
CA GLY A 14 4.98 8.08 10.14
C GLY A 14 5.50 6.84 10.87
N LYS A 15 5.04 5.67 10.43
CA LYS A 15 5.48 4.37 10.94
C LYS A 15 5.53 3.36 9.80
N SER A 16 6.50 2.45 9.86
CA SER A 16 6.59 1.30 8.98
C SER A 16 6.01 0.06 9.65
N PHE A 17 5.41 -0.81 8.83
CA PHE A 17 4.87 -2.09 9.26
C PHE A 17 5.41 -3.18 8.33
N ILE A 18 5.73 -4.35 8.90
CA ILE A 18 6.10 -5.53 8.11
C ILE A 18 4.82 -6.29 7.75
N VAL A 19 4.51 -6.34 6.46
CA VAL A 19 3.37 -7.11 5.94
C VAL A 19 3.92 -8.26 5.10
N LYS A 20 3.86 -9.48 5.63
CA LYS A 20 4.28 -10.69 4.91
C LYS A 20 3.25 -11.07 3.85
N LYS A 21 3.68 -11.82 2.84
CA LYS A 21 2.79 -12.30 1.77
C LYS A 21 1.58 -13.05 2.36
N GLY A 22 0.38 -12.65 1.93
CA GLY A 22 -0.89 -13.22 2.42
C GLY A 22 -1.50 -12.48 3.61
N GLN A 23 -0.72 -11.63 4.30
CA GLN A 23 -1.26 -10.73 5.32
C GLN A 23 -1.92 -9.51 4.68
N ARG A 24 -2.72 -8.80 5.48
CA ARG A 24 -3.41 -7.58 5.07
C ARG A 24 -3.05 -6.46 6.04
N ILE A 25 -3.01 -5.25 5.50
CA ILE A 25 -2.96 -4.01 6.26
C ILE A 25 -4.23 -3.22 5.96
N ARG A 26 -4.87 -2.68 7.00
CA ARG A 26 -6.00 -1.77 6.89
C ARG A 26 -5.53 -0.40 7.35
N ILE A 27 -5.88 0.62 6.58
CA ILE A 27 -5.58 2.01 6.90
C ILE A 27 -6.91 2.75 7.03
N SER A 28 -7.10 3.43 8.15
CA SER A 28 -8.27 4.27 8.41
C SER A 28 -7.75 5.60 8.95
N ALA A 29 -8.19 6.70 8.35
CA ALA A 29 -7.74 8.04 8.70
C ALA A 29 -8.86 9.05 8.46
N GLU A 30 -8.89 10.10 9.28
CA GLU A 30 -9.78 11.25 9.10
C GLU A 30 -9.25 12.23 8.04
N THR A 31 -7.96 12.15 7.73
CA THR A 31 -7.25 13.00 6.76
C THR A 31 -6.46 12.15 5.76
N ILE A 32 -5.90 12.81 4.74
CA ILE A 32 -5.02 12.18 3.75
C ILE A 32 -3.77 11.62 4.45
N VAL A 33 -3.35 10.45 4.02
CA VAL A 33 -2.11 9.79 4.46
C VAL A 33 -1.25 9.41 3.26
N ASP A 34 0.06 9.58 3.39
CA ASP A 34 1.02 9.09 2.41
C ASP A 34 1.36 7.64 2.70
N CYS A 35 1.23 6.78 1.67
CA CYS A 35 1.54 5.36 1.77
C CYS A 35 2.59 4.97 0.73
N VAL A 36 3.63 4.28 1.19
CA VAL A 36 4.70 3.74 0.35
C VAL A 36 4.97 2.29 0.74
N VAL A 37 5.30 1.47 -0.25
CA VAL A 37 5.55 0.02 -0.06
C VAL A 37 6.95 -0.31 -0.55
N PHE A 38 7.66 -1.13 0.22
CA PHE A 38 8.99 -1.63 -0.09
C PHE A 38 9.01 -3.15 -0.03
N ASN A 39 9.86 -3.79 -0.82
CA ASN A 39 10.19 -5.18 -0.61
C ASN A 39 11.03 -5.32 0.67
N LEU A 40 10.59 -6.18 1.59
CA LEU A 40 11.23 -6.42 2.88
C LEU A 40 12.71 -6.84 2.75
N ASP A 41 13.01 -7.67 1.76
CA ASP A 41 14.36 -8.22 1.54
C ASP A 41 15.22 -7.32 0.62
N ASN A 42 14.62 -6.30 -0.01
CA ASN A 42 15.32 -5.39 -0.90
C ASN A 42 14.63 -4.02 -0.96
N LEU A 43 15.04 -3.09 -0.10
CA LEU A 43 14.47 -1.74 -0.04
C LEU A 43 14.70 -0.89 -1.30
N ARG A 44 15.57 -1.30 -2.22
CA ARG A 44 15.68 -0.64 -3.54
C ARG A 44 14.47 -0.94 -4.43
N GLU A 45 13.81 -2.06 -4.20
CA GLU A 45 12.53 -2.38 -4.84
C GLU A 45 11.39 -1.76 -4.03
N ARG A 46 10.81 -0.70 -4.60
CA ARG A 46 9.78 0.11 -3.95
C ARG A 46 8.63 0.38 -4.91
N PHE A 47 7.50 0.77 -4.34
CA PHE A 47 6.35 1.29 -5.04
C PHE A 47 6.71 2.41 -6.03
N ASP A 48 6.06 2.39 -7.19
CA ASP A 48 6.16 3.42 -8.21
C ASP A 48 4.76 3.83 -8.70
N GLN A 49 4.45 5.12 -8.56
CA GLN A 49 3.16 5.68 -8.94
C GLN A 49 2.94 5.63 -10.46
N ALA A 50 3.95 5.95 -11.26
CA ALA A 50 3.82 5.98 -12.72
C ALA A 50 3.55 4.58 -13.29
N ARG A 51 4.27 3.55 -12.81
CA ARG A 51 3.98 2.16 -13.16
C ARG A 51 2.57 1.76 -12.74
N THR A 52 2.15 2.14 -11.55
CA THR A 52 0.81 1.84 -11.03
C THR A 52 -0.28 2.47 -11.90
N ILE A 53 -0.13 3.74 -12.29
CA ILE A 53 -1.09 4.42 -13.17
C ILE A 53 -1.16 3.73 -14.53
N VAL A 54 0.00 3.43 -15.14
CA VAL A 54 0.04 2.80 -16.47
C VAL A 54 -0.57 1.40 -16.46
N HIS A 55 -0.30 0.58 -15.44
CA HIS A 55 -0.82 -0.80 -15.40
C HIS A 55 -2.30 -0.89 -15.04
N ASN A 56 -2.81 0.03 -14.22
CA ASN A 56 -4.25 0.06 -13.90
C ASN A 56 -5.06 0.91 -14.90
N GLY A 57 -4.40 1.72 -15.74
CA GLY A 57 -5.04 2.57 -16.75
C GLY A 57 -5.79 3.77 -16.19
N LYS A 58 -5.53 4.16 -14.94
CA LYS A 58 -6.22 5.25 -14.24
C LYS A 58 -5.36 5.86 -13.13
N ILE A 59 -5.65 7.10 -12.79
CA ILE A 59 -4.94 7.87 -11.75
C ILE A 59 -5.42 7.46 -10.35
N PHE A 60 -6.74 7.40 -10.17
CA PHE A 60 -7.35 7.01 -8.91
C PHE A 60 -7.57 5.49 -8.89
N ILE A 61 -6.94 4.85 -7.91
CA ILE A 61 -6.99 3.41 -7.69
C ILE A 61 -7.95 3.08 -6.56
N SER A 62 -8.59 1.92 -6.63
CA SER A 62 -9.60 1.43 -5.71
C SER A 62 -9.57 -0.11 -5.70
N THR A 63 -10.63 -0.74 -5.18
CA THR A 63 -10.74 -2.20 -5.08
C THR A 63 -10.43 -2.91 -6.39
N GLY A 64 -9.56 -3.93 -6.32
CA GLY A 64 -9.08 -4.73 -7.44
C GLY A 64 -7.75 -4.25 -8.05
N ASP A 65 -7.38 -2.98 -7.85
CA ASP A 65 -6.16 -2.42 -8.42
C ASP A 65 -4.90 -2.87 -7.68
N LYS A 66 -3.80 -2.86 -8.40
CA LYS A 66 -2.49 -3.33 -7.89
C LYS A 66 -1.51 -2.19 -7.78
N LEU A 67 -0.71 -2.20 -6.72
CA LEU A 67 0.44 -1.30 -6.58
C LEU A 67 1.67 -1.98 -7.19
N TYR A 68 2.37 -1.29 -8.09
CA TYR A 68 3.49 -1.86 -8.84
C TYR A 68 4.85 -1.35 -8.35
N SER A 69 5.84 -2.25 -8.35
CA SER A 69 7.22 -1.94 -8.00
C SER A 69 7.97 -1.22 -9.12
N LYS A 70 8.94 -0.36 -8.79
CA LYS A 70 9.80 0.35 -9.75
C LYS A 70 10.74 -0.58 -10.52
N LEU A 71 11.49 -1.44 -9.81
CA LEU A 71 12.61 -2.18 -10.39
C LEU A 71 12.17 -3.41 -11.18
N LEU A 72 11.35 -4.27 -10.59
CA LEU A 72 10.94 -5.54 -11.20
C LEU A 72 9.58 -5.47 -11.90
N ASN A 73 8.93 -4.30 -11.88
CA ASN A 73 7.64 -4.04 -12.49
C ASN A 73 6.56 -5.10 -12.15
N ARG A 74 6.54 -5.57 -10.91
CA ARG A 74 5.60 -6.58 -10.42
C ARG A 74 4.63 -6.02 -9.38
N PRO A 75 3.44 -6.63 -9.21
CA PRO A 75 2.52 -6.28 -8.13
C PRO A 75 3.16 -6.51 -6.76
N MET A 76 3.08 -5.51 -5.89
CA MET A 76 3.50 -5.56 -4.49
C MET A 76 2.31 -5.75 -3.56
N MET A 77 1.21 -5.05 -3.84
CA MET A 77 -0.03 -5.08 -3.06
C MET A 77 -1.24 -5.08 -4.01
N THR A 78 -2.39 -5.50 -3.51
CA THR A 78 -3.69 -5.37 -4.17
C THR A 78 -4.64 -4.70 -3.20
N ILE A 79 -5.37 -3.69 -3.67
CA ILE A 79 -6.43 -3.06 -2.88
C ILE A 79 -7.60 -4.05 -2.89
N VAL A 80 -7.90 -4.65 -1.73
CA VAL A 80 -8.96 -5.66 -1.61
C VAL A 80 -10.29 -5.07 -1.19
N GLU A 81 -10.28 -3.86 -0.64
CA GLU A 81 -11.45 -3.16 -0.13
C GLU A 81 -11.11 -1.66 -0.08
N ASP A 82 -12.06 -0.84 -0.52
CA ASP A 82 -12.01 0.62 -0.48
C ASP A 82 -13.40 1.12 -0.10
N THR A 83 -13.49 1.81 1.05
CA THR A 83 -14.74 2.31 1.62
C THR A 83 -14.89 3.82 1.46
N TYR A 84 -14.03 4.47 0.69
CA TYR A 84 -14.14 5.89 0.39
C TYR A 84 -15.26 6.12 -0.62
N THR A 85 -16.49 6.36 -0.11
CA THR A 85 -17.69 6.71 -0.89
C THR A 85 -17.89 8.21 -0.98
#